data_AF-A0A973P7J8-F1
#
_entry.id   AF-A0A973P7J8-F1
#
_cell.length_a   1.000
_cell.length_b   1.000
_cell.length_c   1.000
_cell.angle_alpha   90.00
_cell.angle_beta   90.00
_cell.angle_gamma   90.00
#
_symmetry.space_group_name_H-M   'P 1'
#
loop_
_entity.id
_entity.type
_entity.pdbx_description
1 polymer ?
#
loop_
_entity_poly.entity_id
_entity_poly.type
_entity_poly.pdbx_seq_one_letter_code
_entity_poly.pdbx_strand_id
1 'polypeptide(L)' 'MNLRIVRGDATPEEIAALVVALAARDTGTARPAVLKGESWRNPARGMRKPLTPGKAAWRNSALP' A
#
# COMPACT_ATOMS: atom_id res chain seq x y z
N MET A 1 6.78 15.02 6.97
CA MET A 1 7.00 15.63 5.64
C MET A 1 5.64 15.76 5.00
N ASN A 2 5.16 16.99 4.80
CA ASN A 2 3.78 17.24 4.40
C ASN A 2 3.79 17.67 2.94
N LEU A 3 3.24 16.83 2.05
CA LEU A 3 3.10 17.16 0.63
C LEU A 3 1.73 17.78 0.40
N ARG A 4 1.70 18.97 -0.22
CA ARG A 4 0.48 19.65 -0.62
C ARG A 4 0.56 20.00 -2.10
N ILE A 5 -0.47 19.63 -2.85
CA ILE A 5 -0.59 19.98 -4.27
C ILE A 5 -1.04 21.43 -4.36
N VAL A 6 -0.27 22.25 -5.07
CA VAL A 6 -0.55 23.69 -5.27
C VAL A 6 -1.13 23.94 -6.67
N ARG A 7 -0.82 23.08 -7.63
CA ARG A 7 -1.26 23.14 -9.03
C ARG A 7 -1.54 21.72 -9.53
N GLY A 8 -2.69 21.52 -10.18
CA GLY A 8 -3.18 20.19 -10.59
C GLY A 8 -2.90 19.83 -12.05
N ASP A 9 -2.43 20.77 -12.85
CA ASP A 9 -2.21 20.67 -14.30
C ASP A 9 -0.72 20.83 -14.67
N ALA A 10 0.14 20.04 -14.02
CA ALA A 10 1.57 20.05 -14.34
C ALA A 10 1.82 19.55 -15.77
N THR A 11 2.75 20.18 -16.49
CA THR A 11 3.15 19.70 -17.82
C THR A 11 3.94 18.39 -17.72
N PRO A 12 4.04 17.59 -18.80
CA PRO A 12 4.85 16.37 -18.80
C PRO A 12 6.31 16.60 -18.39
N GLU A 13 6.88 17.73 -18.77
CA GLU A 13 8.27 18.11 -18.46
C GLU A 13 8.44 18.41 -16.97
N GLU A 14 7.46 19.10 -16.36
CA GLU A 14 7.47 19.39 -14.93
C GLU A 14 7.36 18.10 -14.09
N ILE A 15 6.53 17.15 -14.54
CA ILE A 15 6.43 15.81 -13.94
C ILE A 15 7.78 15.11 -14.03
N ALA A 16 8.42 15.12 -15.20
CA ALA A 16 9.73 14.50 -15.40
C ALA A 16 10.81 15.10 -14.49
N ALA A 17 10.86 16.43 -14.37
CA ALA A 17 11.79 17.13 -13.49
C ALA A 17 11.60 16.74 -12.01
N LEU A 18 10.34 16.63 -11.56
CA LEU A 18 10.00 16.19 -10.21
C LEU A 18 10.46 14.76 -9.92
N VAL A 19 10.23 13.84 -10.86
CA VAL A 19 10.68 12.44 -10.76
C VAL A 19 12.20 12.37 -10.64
N VAL A 20 12.94 13.10 -11.49
CA VAL A 20 14.41 13.14 -11.45
C VAL A 20 14.90 13.69 -10.12
N ALA A 21 14.31 14.79 -9.63
CA ALA A 21 14.69 15.39 -8.35
C ALA A 21 14.43 14.44 -7.16
N LEU A 22 13.33 13.68 -7.18
CA LEU A 22 13.03 12.68 -6.15
C LEU A 22 13.99 11.50 -6.22
N ALA A 23 14.28 10.97 -7.41
CA ALA A 23 15.20 9.86 -7.61
C ALA A 23 16.64 10.22 -7.19
N ALA A 24 17.10 11.44 -7.50
CA ALA A 24 18.42 11.91 -7.07
C ALA A 24 18.55 12.02 -5.54
N ARG A 25 17.44 12.35 -4.85
CA ARG A 25 17.40 12.41 -3.37
C ARG A 25 17.36 11.03 -2.72
N ASP A 26 16.91 10.00 -3.44
CA ASP A 26 16.80 8.61 -2.95
C ASP A 26 18.10 7.80 -3.10
N THR A 27 19.25 8.47 -3.27
CA THR A 27 20.57 7.83 -3.44
C THR A 27 21.12 7.18 -2.17
N GLY A 28 20.35 7.11 -1.08
CA GLY A 28 20.69 6.38 0.13
C GLY A 28 20.53 4.87 -0.08
N THR A 29 21.65 4.19 -0.31
CA THR A 29 21.85 2.72 -0.35
C THR A 29 20.55 1.92 -0.51
N ALA A 30 20.27 1.47 -1.74
CA ALA A 30 19.23 0.49 -2.01
C ALA A 30 19.53 -0.81 -1.24
N ARG A 31 19.14 -0.86 0.04
CA ARG A 31 18.97 -2.10 0.76
C ARG A 31 17.86 -2.82 -0.01
N PRO A 32 18.07 -4.06 -0.50
CA PRO A 32 17.00 -4.78 -1.15
C PRO A 32 15.81 -4.75 -0.19
N ALA A 33 14.73 -4.12 -0.64
CA ALA A 33 13.51 -4.11 0.13
C ALA A 33 13.19 -5.58 0.34
N VAL A 34 13.24 -6.03 1.60
CA VAL A 34 12.57 -7.28 1.95
C VAL A 34 11.13 -6.99 1.55
N LEU A 35 10.71 -7.53 0.41
CA LEU A 35 9.33 -7.45 -0.03
C LEU A 35 8.54 -8.09 1.10
N LYS A 36 8.03 -7.27 2.02
CA LYS A 36 7.06 -7.71 3.03
C LYS A 36 5.93 -8.27 2.19
N GLY A 37 5.86 -9.59 2.11
CA GLY A 37 5.07 -10.33 1.13
C GLY A 37 3.75 -9.63 0.87
N GLU A 38 3.64 -9.11 -0.34
CA GLU A 38 2.44 -8.69 -1.04
C GLU A 38 1.20 -8.51 -0.15
N SER A 39 1.05 -7.34 0.47
CA SER A 39 -0.07 -7.11 1.39
C SER A 39 -1.44 -7.16 0.70
N TRP A 40 -1.51 -6.85 -0.61
CA TRP A 40 -2.76 -6.85 -1.38
C TRP A 40 -2.85 -7.98 -2.41
N ARG A 41 -1.75 -8.32 -3.09
CA ARG A 41 -1.72 -9.39 -4.12
C ARG A 41 -1.69 -10.81 -3.55
N ASN A 42 -1.60 -10.97 -2.23
CA ASN A 42 -1.58 -12.30 -1.61
C ASN A 42 -2.84 -13.11 -1.99
N PRO A 43 -2.70 -14.21 -2.77
CA PRO A 43 -3.82 -15.04 -3.19
C PRO A 43 -4.62 -15.63 -2.02
N ALA A 44 -3.98 -15.80 -0.86
CA ALA A 44 -4.64 -16.28 0.36
C ALA A 44 -5.72 -15.32 0.87
N ARG A 45 -5.73 -14.05 0.45
CA ARG A 45 -6.81 -13.10 0.75
C ARG A 45 -8.05 -13.29 -0.13
N GLY A 46 -7.90 -13.89 -1.31
CA GLY A 46 -9.04 -14.27 -2.16
C GLY A 46 -9.74 -15.55 -1.68
N MET A 47 -9.11 -16.30 -0.77
CA MET A 47 -9.68 -17.50 -0.18
C MET A 47 -10.44 -17.14 1.10
N ARG A 48 -11.67 -17.67 1.22
CA ARG A 48 -12.45 -17.56 2.46
C ARG A 48 -11.75 -18.35 3.57
N LYS A 49 -11.53 -17.72 4.73
CA LYS A 49 -11.06 -18.44 5.92
C LYS A 49 -12.12 -19.47 6.37
N PRO A 50 -11.72 -20.67 6.83
CA PRO A 50 -12.67 -21.63 7.42
C PRO A 50 -13.39 -21.01 8.61
N LEU A 51 -14.71 -21.26 8.73
CA LEU A 51 -15.44 -20.89 9.94
C LEU A 51 -15.14 -21.94 11.02
N THR A 52 -14.75 -21.46 12.21
CA THR A 52 -14.57 -22.31 13.38
C THR A 52 -15.90 -22.40 14.14
N PRO A 53 -16.49 -23.60 14.33
CA PRO A 53 -17.65 -23.77 15.19
C PRO A 53 -17.29 -23.43 16.64
N GLY A 54 -18.20 -22.77 17.36
CA GLY A 54 -17.96 -22.40 18.75
C GLY A 54 -19.21 -21.86 19.45
N LYS A 55 -19.19 -21.91 20.79
CA LYS A 55 -20.28 -21.35 21.60
C LYS A 55 -20.43 -19.87 21.26
N ALA A 56 -21.65 -19.47 20.90
CA ALA A 56 -22.00 -18.11 20.47
C ALA A 56 -21.37 -17.63 19.13
N ALA A 57 -20.72 -18.49 18.34
CA ALA A 57 -20.13 -18.09 17.04
C ALA A 57 -21.14 -17.41 16.10
N TRP A 58 -22.39 -17.89 16.08
CA TRP A 58 -23.47 -17.28 15.29
C TRP A 58 -23.95 -15.92 15.84
N ARG A 59 -23.92 -15.72 17.16
CA ARG A 59 -24.24 -14.39 17.73
C ARG A 59 -23.16 -13.37 17.43
N ASN A 60 -21.90 -13.82 17.41
CA ASN A 60 -20.75 -12.95 17.17
C ASN A 60 -20.56 -12.60 15.68
N SER A 61 -21.26 -13.25 14.74
CA SER A 61 -21.11 -12.94 13.31
C SER A 61 -21.82 -11.66 12.86
N ALA A 62 -22.65 -11.07 13.73
CA ALA A 62 -23.46 -9.89 13.43
C ALA A 62 -23.11 -8.66 14.30
N LEU A 63 -22.06 -8.75 15.13
CA LEU A 63 -21.58 -7.63 15.94
C LEU A 63 -20.61 -6.77 15.10
N PRO A 64 -20.68 -5.42 15.20
CA PRO A 64 -19.79 -4.51 14.49
C PRO A 64 -18.34 -4.56 15.00
#